data_AF-A0A351J9P2-F1
#
_entry.id   AF-A0A351J9P2-F1
#
_cell.length_a   1.000
_cell.length_b   1.000
_cell.length_c   1.000
_cell.angle_alpha   90.00
_cell.angle_beta   90.00
_cell.angle_gamma   90.00
#
_symmetry.space_group_name_H-M   'P 1'
#
loop_
_entity.id
_entity.type
_entity.pdbx_description
1 polymer ?
#
loop_
_entity_poly.entity_id
_entity_poly.type
_entity_poly.pdbx_seq_one_letter_code
_entity_poly.pdbx_strand_id
1 'polypeptide(L)'
;LGADAVFIGTAALVALVHTQSGKVLPWEPPTGLIFNAGRSREQFDIEAGAKSLANFLRSCNAEMQSLAAAMGRCHINQINKKDLCSIHPGLAKIAEVDLAWQP
;
A
#
# COMPACT_ATOMS: atom_id res chain seq x y z
N LEU A 1 -0.12 2.59 15.36
CA LEU A 1 -0.48 3.98 15.73
C LEU A 1 -1.98 4.17 16.01
N GLY A 2 -2.84 3.19 15.73
CA GLY A 2 -4.25 3.23 16.16
C GLY A 2 -5.26 3.64 15.06
N ALA A 3 -4.91 3.47 13.79
CA ALA A 3 -5.85 3.74 12.68
C ALA A 3 -6.70 2.50 12.37
N ASP A 4 -7.99 2.70 12.11
CA ASP A 4 -8.92 1.65 11.67
C ASP A 4 -8.98 1.50 10.14
N ALA A 5 -8.51 2.51 9.41
CA ALA A 5 -8.50 2.53 7.94
C ALA A 5 -7.29 3.33 7.41
N VAL A 6 -6.87 2.99 6.19
CA VAL A 6 -5.76 3.65 5.49
C VAL A 6 -6.22 4.09 4.11
N PHE A 7 -5.99 5.36 3.78
CA PHE A 7 -6.24 5.89 2.45
C PHE A 7 -5.09 5.57 1.49
N ILE A 8 -5.40 5.06 0.30
CA ILE A 8 -4.41 4.67 -0.72
C ILE A 8 -4.70 5.33 -2.07
N GLY A 9 -4.30 6.59 -2.26
CA GLY A 9 -4.46 7.29 -3.54
C GLY A 9 -3.48 6.79 -4.60
N THR A 10 -2.22 7.24 -4.52
CA THR A 10 -1.19 6.93 -5.54
C THR A 10 -0.94 5.43 -5.69
N ALA A 11 -0.86 4.69 -4.58
CA ALA A 11 -0.63 3.24 -4.63
C ALA A 11 -1.74 2.50 -5.40
N ALA A 12 -3.01 2.87 -5.19
CA ALA A 12 -4.12 2.27 -5.92
C ALA A 12 -4.06 2.60 -7.42
N LEU A 13 -3.75 3.86 -7.78
CA LEU A 13 -3.62 4.27 -9.18
C LEU A 13 -2.48 3.54 -9.89
N VAL A 14 -1.33 3.38 -9.23
CA VAL A 14 -0.20 2.61 -9.76
C VAL A 14 -0.58 1.15 -9.94
N ALA A 15 -1.22 0.52 -8.94
CA ALA A 15 -1.69 -0.86 -9.03
C ALA A 15 -2.70 -1.06 -10.18
N LEU A 16 -3.58 -0.07 -10.40
CA LEU A 16 -4.58 -0.09 -11.47
C LEU A 16 -3.94 -0.13 -12.87
N VAL A 17 -2.84 0.60 -13.10
CA VAL A 17 -2.16 0.69 -14.40
C VAL A 17 -0.98 -0.26 -14.57
N HIS A 18 -0.56 -0.94 -13.51
CA HIS A 18 0.68 -1.70 -13.48
C HIS A 18 0.82 -2.71 -14.64
N THR A 19 -0.25 -3.45 -14.94
CA THR A 19 -0.26 -4.47 -16.01
C THR A 19 -0.47 -3.89 -17.41
N GLN A 20 -0.80 -2.61 -17.52
CA GLN A 20 -1.21 -1.96 -18.77
C GLN A 20 -0.29 -0.83 -19.21
N SER A 21 0.75 -0.53 -18.43
CA SER A 21 1.67 0.58 -18.68
C SER A 21 2.38 0.49 -20.03
N GLY A 22 2.59 -0.73 -20.55
CA GLY A 22 3.16 -0.96 -21.88
C GLY A 22 2.31 -0.46 -23.06
N LYS A 23 1.04 -0.10 -22.85
CA LYS A 23 0.17 0.44 -23.91
C LYS A 23 0.54 1.88 -24.31
N VAL A 24 1.10 2.64 -23.37
CA VAL A 24 1.45 4.06 -23.58
C VAL A 24 2.94 4.31 -23.58
N LEU A 25 3.74 3.45 -22.96
CA LEU A 25 5.19 3.57 -22.98
C LEU A 25 5.76 3.25 -24.38
N PRO A 26 6.78 3.98 -24.85
CA PRO A 26 7.51 5.08 -24.19
C PRO A 26 6.92 6.49 -24.45
N TRP A 27 5.87 6.59 -25.25
CA TRP A 27 5.40 7.85 -25.82
C TRP A 27 4.58 8.72 -24.87
N GLU A 28 3.80 8.09 -23.99
CA GLU A 28 3.00 8.75 -22.96
C GLU A 28 3.23 8.10 -21.58
N PRO A 29 3.14 8.89 -20.49
CA PRO A 29 3.23 8.34 -19.15
C PRO A 29 2.02 7.44 -18.84
N PRO A 30 2.16 6.42 -17.97
CA PRO A 30 1.05 5.55 -17.54
C PRO A 30 -0.17 6.29 -16.97
N THR A 31 0.04 7.51 -16.45
CA THR A 31 -1.04 8.39 -15.99
C THR A 31 -1.98 8.82 -17.12
N GLY A 32 -1.51 8.83 -18.37
CA GLY A 32 -2.33 9.12 -19.56
C GLY A 32 -3.42 8.09 -19.84
N LEU A 33 -3.29 6.87 -19.32
CA LEU A 33 -4.31 5.82 -19.44
C LEU A 33 -5.49 6.02 -18.48
N ILE A 34 -5.21 6.49 -17.27
CA ILE A 34 -6.21 6.64 -16.20
C ILE A 34 -6.78 8.05 -16.10
N PHE A 35 -6.11 9.03 -16.70
CA PHE A 35 -6.63 10.37 -16.75
C PHE A 35 -7.82 10.44 -17.72
N ASN A 36 -8.97 10.87 -17.20
CA ASN A 36 -10.24 10.88 -17.95
C ASN A 36 -10.21 11.77 -19.21
N ALA A 37 -9.32 12.78 -19.24
CA ALA A 37 -9.05 13.63 -20.39
C ALA A 37 -7.70 13.31 -21.08
N GLY A 38 -7.11 12.14 -20.78
CA GLY A 38 -5.90 11.65 -21.41
C GLY A 38 -6.17 11.20 -22.84
N ARG A 39 -5.19 11.41 -23.74
CA ARG A 39 -5.29 11.02 -25.15
C ARG A 39 -5.44 9.53 -25.37
N SER A 40 -4.93 8.72 -24.45
CA SER A 40 -4.93 7.25 -24.52
C SER A 40 -5.99 6.59 -23.65
N ARG A 41 -7.01 7.33 -23.18
CA ARG A 41 -8.06 6.79 -22.29
C ARG A 41 -8.77 5.57 -22.86
N GLU A 42 -9.06 5.58 -24.17
CA GLU A 42 -9.76 4.46 -24.84
C GLU A 42 -8.95 3.16 -24.84
N GLN A 43 -7.65 3.23 -24.58
CA GLN A 43 -6.77 2.06 -24.53
C GLN A 43 -6.79 1.37 -23.15
N PHE A 44 -7.39 2.00 -22.13
CA PHE A 44 -7.47 1.44 -20.80
C PHE A 44 -8.51 0.32 -20.73
N ASP A 45 -8.06 -0.88 -20.35
CA ASP A 45 -8.93 -2.02 -20.09
C ASP A 45 -9.38 -1.98 -18.62
N ILE A 46 -10.66 -1.70 -18.42
CA ILE A 46 -11.26 -1.55 -17.09
C ILE A 46 -11.21 -2.86 -16.30
N GLU A 47 -11.50 -4.00 -16.94
CA GLU A 47 -11.54 -5.31 -16.29
C GLU A 47 -10.14 -5.75 -15.87
N ALA A 48 -9.15 -5.56 -16.76
CA ALA A 48 -7.75 -5.84 -16.43
C ALA A 48 -7.23 -4.95 -15.29
N GLY A 49 -7.59 -3.66 -15.29
CA GLY A 49 -7.23 -2.72 -14.24
C GLY A 49 -7.87 -3.08 -12.90
N ALA A 50 -9.18 -3.34 -12.89
CA ALA A 50 -9.92 -3.77 -11.70
C ALA A 50 -9.35 -5.06 -11.11
N LYS A 51 -9.00 -6.04 -11.97
CA LYS A 51 -8.34 -7.28 -11.55
C LYS A 51 -6.96 -7.02 -10.92
N SER A 52 -6.17 -6.13 -11.52
CA SER A 52 -4.86 -5.74 -10.98
C SER A 52 -4.99 -5.09 -9.59
N LEU A 53 -5.91 -4.14 -9.43
CA LEU A 53 -6.18 -3.50 -8.15
C LEU A 53 -6.71 -4.50 -7.10
N ALA A 54 -7.62 -5.40 -7.49
CA ALA A 54 -8.11 -6.45 -6.60
C ALA A 54 -6.99 -7.38 -6.13
N ASN A 55 -6.05 -7.72 -7.00
CA ASN A 55 -4.88 -8.53 -6.62
C ASN A 55 -3.95 -7.78 -5.67
N PHE A 56 -3.71 -6.49 -5.90
CA PHE A 56 -2.95 -5.64 -4.98
C PHE A 56 -3.58 -5.61 -3.59
N LEU A 57 -4.90 -5.37 -3.49
CA LEU A 57 -5.62 -5.36 -2.21
C LEU A 57 -5.56 -6.72 -1.50
N ARG A 58 -5.70 -7.83 -2.24
CA ARG A 58 -5.53 -9.18 -1.68
C ARG A 58 -4.10 -9.41 -1.17
N SER A 59 -3.10 -8.93 -1.89
CA SER A 59 -1.70 -9.01 -1.48
C SER A 59 -1.45 -8.24 -0.19
N CYS A 60 -1.94 -6.99 -0.09
CA CYS A 60 -1.85 -6.21 1.14
C CYS A 60 -2.54 -6.91 2.32
N ASN A 61 -3.70 -7.53 2.09
CA ASN A 61 -4.38 -8.29 3.13
C ASN A 61 -3.58 -9.52 3.58
N ALA A 62 -3.00 -10.27 2.64
CA ALA A 62 -2.15 -11.41 2.97
C ALA A 62 -0.90 -10.98 3.76
N GLU A 63 -0.28 -9.86 3.39
CA GLU A 63 0.87 -9.31 4.11
C GLU A 63 0.51 -8.88 5.54
N MET A 64 -0.64 -8.22 5.74
CA MET A 64 -1.14 -7.90 7.09
C MET A 64 -1.39 -9.15 7.94
N GLN A 65 -1.86 -10.24 7.33
CA GLN A 65 -2.03 -11.53 8.01
C GLN A 65 -0.67 -12.15 8.37
N SER A 66 0.30 -12.13 7.45
CA SER A 66 1.66 -12.61 7.69
C SER A 66 2.35 -11.83 8.81
N LEU A 67 2.19 -10.50 8.85
CA LEU A 67 2.70 -9.65 9.92
C LEU A 67 2.09 -10.04 11.28
N ALA A 68 0.77 -10.20 11.35
CA ALA A 68 0.10 -10.63 12.59
C ALA A 68 0.63 -12.00 13.07
N ALA A 69 0.77 -12.96 12.15
CA ALA A 69 1.30 -14.28 12.46
C ALA A 69 2.76 -14.23 12.94
N ALA A 70 3.61 -13.42 12.31
CA ALA A 70 5.01 -13.25 12.70
C ALA A 70 5.16 -12.68 14.12
N MET A 71 4.20 -11.87 14.56
CA MET A 71 4.14 -11.30 15.91
C MET A 71 3.43 -12.21 16.93
N GLY A 72 3.06 -13.44 16.53
CA GLY A 72 2.33 -14.38 17.39
C GLY A 72 0.89 -13.95 17.70
N ARG A 73 0.29 -13.11 16.84
CA ARG A 73 -1.09 -12.62 16.95
C ARG A 73 -2.00 -13.34 15.96
N CYS A 74 -3.24 -13.57 16.36
CA CYS A 74 -4.24 -14.19 15.47
C CYS A 74 -4.97 -13.17 14.60
N HIS A 75 -4.90 -11.88 14.95
CA HIS A 75 -5.60 -10.82 14.26
C HIS A 75 -4.84 -9.49 14.31
N ILE A 76 -4.90 -8.71 13.23
CA ILE A 76 -4.18 -7.43 13.09
C ILE A 76 -4.59 -6.40 14.18
N ASN A 77 -5.85 -6.41 14.60
CA ASN A 77 -6.36 -5.56 15.69
C ASN A 77 -5.73 -5.86 17.07
N GLN A 78 -4.99 -6.95 17.23
CA GLN A 78 -4.26 -7.25 18.47
C GLN A 78 -2.90 -6.54 18.51
N ILE A 79 -2.41 -6.07 17.36
CA ILE A 79 -1.15 -5.31 17.27
C ILE A 79 -1.37 -3.92 17.83
N ASN A 80 -0.53 -3.54 18.80
CA ASN A 80 -0.61 -2.26 19.50
C ASN A 80 0.78 -1.59 19.60
N LYS A 81 0.85 -0.42 20.25
CA LYS A 81 2.09 0.35 20.38
C LYS A 81 3.23 -0.44 21.06
N LYS A 82 2.93 -1.40 21.94
CA LYS A 82 3.93 -2.24 22.62
C LYS A 82 4.59 -3.27 21.69
N ASP A 83 3.97 -3.56 20.55
CA ASP A 83 4.55 -4.44 19.53
C ASP A 83 5.44 -3.65 18.54
N LEU A 84 5.56 -2.32 18.72
CA LEU A 84 6.35 -1.42 17.87
C LEU A 84 7.55 -0.88 18.64
N CYS A 85 8.62 -0.60 17.92
CA CYS A 85 9.78 0.13 18.44
C CYS A 85 10.31 1.11 17.39
N SER A 86 11.15 2.06 17.81
CA SER A 86 11.83 2.98 16.90
C SER A 86 13.33 2.99 17.14
N ILE A 87 14.11 3.18 16.07
CA ILE A 87 15.55 3.40 16.16
C ILE A 87 15.90 4.85 16.54
N HIS A 88 14.96 5.77 16.38
CA HIS A 88 15.16 7.20 16.62
C HIS A 88 14.52 7.62 17.95
N PRO A 89 15.31 8.13 18.93
CA PRO A 89 14.79 8.53 20.24
C PRO A 89 13.66 9.56 20.18
N GLY A 90 13.77 10.53 19.27
CA GLY A 90 12.72 11.55 19.08
C GLY A 90 11.40 10.94 18.61
N LEU A 91 11.43 10.02 17.65
CA LEU A 91 10.23 9.35 17.14
C LEU A 91 9.65 8.37 18.17
N ALA A 92 10.50 7.64 18.88
CA ALA A 92 10.09 6.77 19.99
C ALA A 92 9.26 7.54 21.01
N LYS A 93 9.74 8.73 21.42
CA LYS A 93 9.05 9.60 22.37
C LYS A 93 7.74 10.16 21.82
N ILE A 94 7.70 10.60 20.56
CA ILE A 94 6.49 11.18 19.94
C ILE A 94 5.41 10.12 19.74
N ALA A 95 5.79 8.94 19.25
CA ALA A 95 4.85 7.85 18.99
C ALA A 95 4.47 7.08 20.26
N GLU A 96 5.16 7.31 21.38
CA GLU A 96 5.05 6.57 22.64
C GLU A 96 5.30 5.07 22.44
N VAL A 97 6.44 4.74 21.84
CA VAL A 97 6.92 3.37 21.59
C VAL A 97 8.32 3.18 22.14
N ASP A 98 8.75 1.94 22.32
CA ASP A 98 10.07 1.63 22.89
C ASP A 98 11.22 1.93 21.93
N LEU A 99 12.41 2.21 22.48
CA LEU A 99 13.63 2.36 21.69
C LEU A 99 14.17 0.97 21.34
N ALA A 100 14.50 0.74 20.08
CA ALA A 100 14.96 -0.55 19.59
C ALA A 100 16.37 -0.94 20.07
N TRP A 101 17.10 0.01 20.66
CA TRP A 101 18.45 -0.17 21.18
C TRP A 101 18.58 0.56 22.52
N GLN A 102 19.55 0.16 23.34
CA GLN A 102 19.97 0.89 24.53
C GLN A 102 21.45 1.24 24.38
N PRO A 103 21.89 2.45 24.78
CA PRO A 103 23.29 2.85 24.75
C PRO A 103 24.18 2.01 25.67
#